data_AF-A0A8B3S0Y7-F1
#
_entry.id   AF-A0A8B3S0Y7-F1
#
_cell.length_a   1.000
_cell.length_b   1.000
_cell.length_c   1.000
_cell.angle_alpha   90.00
_cell.angle_beta   90.00
_cell.angle_gamma   90.00
#
_symmetry.space_group_name_H-M   'P 1'
#
loop_
_entity.id
_entity.type
_entity.pdbx_description
1 polymer ?
#
loop_
_entity_poly.entity_id
_entity_poly.type
_entity_poly.pdbx_seq_one_letter_code
_entity_poly.pdbx_strand_id
1 'polypeptide(L)'
;MEIKDTLRISRATVSNTKKKYREESLQNALAEKPRSGQPKKYTEKHEAEVIAQACTESPDGRKRWTLTLLTEEMRKKDGFETINKESIRLILKKAKLNLG
;
A
#
# COMPACT_ATOMS: atom_id res chain seq x y z
N MET A 1 20.59 -27.69 26.31
CA MET A 1 19.43 -28.09 25.47
C MET A 1 20.02 -28.44 24.12
N GLU A 2 20.24 -29.72 23.84
CA GLU A 2 21.09 -30.21 22.75
C GLU A 2 20.95 -29.45 21.42
N ILE A 3 19.73 -29.35 20.87
CA ILE A 3 19.46 -28.65 19.60
C ILE A 3 19.98 -27.20 19.57
N LYS A 4 19.81 -26.46 20.67
CA LYS A 4 20.24 -25.06 20.80
C LYS A 4 21.76 -24.96 20.75
N ASP A 5 22.44 -25.87 21.46
CA ASP A 5 23.88 -25.90 21.62
C ASP A 5 24.55 -26.38 20.30
N THR A 6 23.99 -27.40 19.64
CA THR A 6 24.46 -27.92 18.34
C THR A 6 24.31 -26.92 17.21
N LEU A 7 23.15 -26.25 17.10
CA LEU A 7 22.86 -25.31 16.00
C LEU A 7 23.28 -23.85 16.30
N ARG A 8 23.81 -23.59 17.50
CA ARG A 8 24.22 -22.23 17.97
C ARG A 8 23.12 -21.18 17.81
N ILE A 9 21.88 -21.56 18.10
CA ILE A 9 20.69 -20.68 18.01
C ILE A 9 20.16 -20.32 19.40
N SER A 10 19.22 -19.38 19.48
CA SER A 10 18.57 -19.06 20.74
C SER A 10 17.61 -20.18 21.18
N ARG A 11 17.41 -20.32 22.51
CA ARG A 11 16.36 -21.21 23.05
C ARG A 11 14.97 -20.84 22.51
N ALA A 12 14.71 -19.54 22.35
CA ALA A 12 13.46 -19.02 21.82
C ALA A 12 13.22 -19.48 20.38
N THR A 13 14.25 -19.51 19.53
CA THR A 13 14.16 -20.02 18.16
C THR A 13 13.68 -21.47 18.16
N VAL A 14 14.27 -22.35 19.00
CA VAL A 14 13.83 -23.75 19.05
C VAL A 14 12.40 -23.88 19.56
N SER A 15 12.02 -23.16 20.61
CA SER A 15 10.65 -23.17 21.12
C SER A 15 9.63 -22.68 20.09
N ASN A 16 9.94 -21.60 19.38
CA ASN A 16 9.06 -21.03 18.35
C ASN A 16 8.90 -21.97 17.16
N THR A 17 9.99 -22.59 16.68
CA THR A 17 9.94 -23.57 15.58
C THR A 17 9.15 -24.82 15.99
N LYS A 18 9.36 -25.35 17.21
CA LYS A 18 8.58 -26.49 17.72
C LYS A 18 7.08 -26.16 17.83
N LYS A 19 6.76 -24.95 18.31
CA LYS A 19 5.38 -24.46 18.40
C LYS A 19 4.73 -24.40 17.01
N LYS A 20 5.37 -23.73 16.05
CA LYS A 20 4.88 -23.64 14.66
C LYS A 20 4.68 -25.02 14.03
N TYR A 21 5.61 -25.95 14.25
CA TYR A 21 5.48 -27.31 13.74
C TYR A 21 4.23 -28.02 14.28
N ARG A 22 4.00 -27.91 15.59
CA ARG A 22 2.86 -28.54 16.26
C ARG A 22 1.52 -27.92 15.88
N GLU A 23 1.49 -26.60 15.69
CA GLU A 23 0.24 -25.84 15.50
C GLU A 23 -0.13 -25.64 14.03
N GLU A 24 0.84 -25.50 13.11
CA GLU A 24 0.59 -25.04 11.74
C GLU A 24 0.98 -26.03 10.64
N SER A 25 1.91 -26.96 10.91
CA SER A 25 2.53 -27.98 10.00
C SER A 25 4.04 -27.80 9.79
N LEU A 26 4.69 -28.83 9.22
CA LEU A 26 6.10 -28.80 8.82
C LEU A 26 6.40 -27.67 7.83
N GLN A 27 5.58 -27.51 6.79
CA GLN A 27 5.82 -26.50 5.77
C GLN A 27 5.76 -25.09 6.36
N ASN A 28 4.81 -24.82 7.26
CA ASN A 28 4.69 -23.52 7.93
C ASN A 28 5.77 -23.27 8.98
N ALA A 29 6.37 -24.32 9.56
CA ALA A 29 7.51 -24.18 10.45
C ALA A 29 8.81 -23.83 9.71
N LEU A 30 8.94 -24.27 8.46
CA LEU A 30 10.10 -24.04 7.60
C LEU A 30 9.99 -22.76 6.77
N ALA A 31 8.80 -22.42 6.30
CA ALA A 31 8.55 -21.24 5.47
C ALA A 31 8.36 -19.96 6.30
N GLU A 32 8.78 -18.83 5.73
CA GLU A 32 8.42 -17.52 6.27
C GLU A 32 6.98 -17.18 5.90
N LYS A 33 6.24 -16.56 6.83
CA LYS A 33 4.88 -16.09 6.53
C LYS A 33 4.93 -14.94 5.53
N PRO A 34 3.95 -14.81 4.63
CA PRO A 34 3.86 -13.66 3.74
C PRO A 34 3.92 -12.35 4.53
N ARG A 35 4.77 -11.41 4.09
CA ARG A 35 4.77 -10.05 4.65
C ARG A 35 3.56 -9.32 4.12
N SER A 36 2.70 -8.83 5.01
CA SER A 36 1.46 -8.13 4.63
C SER A 36 1.71 -6.80 3.90
N GLY A 37 2.95 -6.29 3.91
CA GLY A 37 3.30 -5.02 3.31
C GLY A 37 2.61 -3.83 3.99
N GLN A 38 2.84 -2.63 3.46
CA GLN A 38 2.09 -1.46 3.89
C GLN A 38 0.66 -1.53 3.33
N PRO A 39 -0.40 -1.31 4.14
CA PRO A 39 -1.75 -1.26 3.63
C PRO A 39 -1.90 -0.11 2.62
N LYS A 40 -2.80 -0.30 1.65
CA LYS A 40 -3.12 0.76 0.68
C LYS A 40 -3.66 1.98 1.42
N LYS A 41 -3.03 3.13 1.19
CA LYS A 41 -3.39 4.40 1.81
C LYS A 41 -4.71 4.96 1.28
N TYR A 42 -4.93 4.85 -0.03
CA TYR A 42 -6.15 5.32 -0.69
C TYR A 42 -7.03 4.13 -1.05
N THR A 43 -8.27 4.16 -0.58
CA THR A 43 -9.29 3.14 -0.89
C THR A 43 -9.91 3.38 -2.27
N GLU A 44 -10.68 2.42 -2.77
CA GLU A 44 -11.40 2.54 -4.05
C GLU A 44 -12.31 3.78 -4.09
N LYS A 45 -12.92 4.16 -2.96
CA LYS A 45 -13.71 5.39 -2.83
C LYS A 45 -12.85 6.64 -3.06
N HIS A 46 -11.66 6.68 -2.49
CA HIS A 46 -10.72 7.79 -2.70
C HIS A 46 -10.26 7.85 -4.16
N GLU A 47 -9.98 6.69 -4.77
CA GLU A 47 -9.62 6.63 -6.19
C GLU A 47 -10.75 7.16 -7.09
N ALA A 48 -11.99 6.74 -6.82
CA ALA A 48 -13.16 7.19 -7.56
C ALA A 48 -13.37 8.71 -7.47
N GLU A 49 -13.09 9.30 -6.30
CA GLU A 49 -13.20 10.75 -6.12
C GLU A 49 -12.15 11.53 -6.91
N VAL A 50 -10.90 11.04 -6.94
CA VAL A 50 -9.83 11.63 -7.78
C VAL A 50 -10.21 11.55 -9.26
N ILE A 51 -10.76 10.42 -9.70
CA ILE A 51 -11.21 10.20 -11.08
C ILE A 51 -12.36 11.15 -11.41
N ALA A 52 -13.37 11.24 -10.55
CA ALA A 52 -14.50 12.13 -10.73
C ALA A 52 -14.04 13.59 -10.85
N GLN A 53 -13.12 14.03 -9.97
CA GLN A 53 -12.55 15.37 -10.04
C GLN A 53 -11.83 15.62 -11.37
N ALA A 54 -11.04 14.66 -11.86
CA ALA A 54 -10.33 14.79 -13.13
C ALA A 54 -11.26 14.84 -14.36
N CYS A 55 -12.47 14.30 -14.26
CA CYS A 55 -13.49 14.32 -15.31
C CYS A 55 -14.34 15.60 -15.33
N THR A 56 -14.22 16.46 -14.33
CA THR A 56 -14.91 17.78 -14.31
C THR A 56 -14.18 18.79 -15.19
N GLU A 57 -14.87 19.89 -15.53
CA GLU A 57 -14.23 21.04 -16.16
C GLU A 57 -13.11 21.61 -15.26
N SER A 58 -12.02 22.05 -15.87
CA SER A 58 -10.93 22.64 -15.10
C SER A 58 -11.33 24.00 -14.53
N PRO A 59 -10.77 24.43 -13.38
CA PRO A 59 -11.09 25.71 -12.77
C PRO A 59 -10.78 26.89 -13.69
N ASP A 60 -11.44 28.02 -13.43
CA ASP A 60 -11.28 29.25 -14.20
C ASP A 60 -9.81 29.65 -14.39
N GLY A 61 -9.48 30.09 -15.60
CA GLY A 61 -8.11 30.46 -15.97
C GLY A 61 -7.19 29.27 -16.30
N ARG A 62 -7.70 28.03 -16.30
CA ARG A 62 -6.98 26.84 -16.75
C ARG A 62 -7.69 26.19 -17.93
N LYS A 63 -6.91 25.68 -18.90
CA LYS A 63 -7.44 24.95 -20.06
C LYS A 63 -7.70 23.46 -19.79
N ARG A 64 -7.02 22.89 -18.78
CA ARG A 64 -7.09 21.46 -18.45
C ARG A 64 -6.62 21.19 -17.03
N TRP A 65 -7.05 20.06 -16.47
CA TRP A 65 -6.45 19.49 -15.27
C TRP A 65 -5.01 19.07 -15.55
N THR A 66 -4.06 19.63 -14.80
CA THR A 66 -2.68 19.11 -14.73
C THR A 66 -2.52 18.28 -13.46
N LEU A 67 -1.59 17.33 -13.45
CA LEU A 67 -1.32 16.52 -12.25
C LEU A 67 -1.02 17.38 -11.02
N THR A 68 -0.26 18.48 -11.20
CA THR A 68 0.05 19.40 -10.10
C THR A 68 -1.21 20.09 -9.60
N LEU A 69 -2.02 20.64 -10.50
CA LEU A 69 -3.27 21.32 -10.12
C LEU A 69 -4.23 20.36 -9.40
N LEU A 70 -4.41 19.16 -9.95
CA LEU A 70 -5.27 18.15 -9.35
C LEU A 70 -4.74 17.70 -7.98
N THR A 71 -3.43 17.62 -7.79
CA THR A 71 -2.83 17.30 -6.48
C THR A 71 -3.16 18.38 -5.45
N GLU A 72 -2.96 19.65 -5.80
CA GLU A 72 -3.22 20.76 -4.86
C GLU A 72 -4.72 20.90 -4.54
N GLU A 73 -5.60 20.69 -5.52
CA GLU A 73 -7.04 20.69 -5.25
C GLU A 73 -7.48 19.49 -4.39
N MET A 74 -6.96 18.29 -4.67
CA MET A 74 -7.31 17.11 -3.87
C MET A 74 -6.83 17.24 -2.43
N ARG A 75 -5.67 17.85 -2.16
CA ARG A 75 -5.17 18.08 -0.79
C ARG A 75 -6.08 18.92 0.10
N LYS A 76 -6.98 19.72 -0.48
CA LYS A 76 -7.95 20.53 0.26
C LYS A 76 -9.14 19.72 0.76
N LYS A 77 -9.31 18.47 0.31
CA LYS A 77 -10.40 17.58 0.69
C LYS A 77 -9.98 16.63 1.81
N ASP A 78 -10.93 16.32 2.68
CA ASP A 78 -10.72 15.40 3.79
C ASP A 78 -10.25 14.02 3.29
N GLY A 79 -9.16 13.51 3.85
CA GLY A 79 -8.57 12.22 3.50
C GLY A 79 -7.50 12.26 2.40
N PHE A 80 -7.19 13.44 1.87
CA PHE A 80 -6.20 13.62 0.79
C PHE A 80 -5.06 14.59 1.13
N GLU A 81 -4.95 15.04 2.38
CA GLU A 81 -4.02 16.08 2.84
C GLU A 81 -2.55 15.76 2.47
N THR A 82 -2.23 14.47 2.43
CA THR A 82 -0.89 13.95 2.16
C THR A 82 -0.80 13.22 0.81
N ILE A 83 -1.76 13.45 -0.09
CA ILE A 83 -1.68 12.92 -1.46
C ILE A 83 -0.57 13.63 -2.22
N ASN A 84 0.13 12.84 -3.03
CA ASN A 84 1.22 13.33 -3.86
C ASN A 84 0.88 13.13 -5.35
N LYS A 85 1.63 13.84 -6.18
CA LYS A 85 1.48 13.80 -7.65
C LYS A 85 1.54 12.39 -8.23
N GLU A 86 2.37 11.53 -7.65
CA GLU A 86 2.54 10.15 -8.13
C GLU A 86 1.32 9.28 -7.82
N SER A 87 0.70 9.47 -6.65
CA SER A 87 -0.54 8.79 -6.28
C SER A 87 -1.66 9.16 -7.25
N ILE A 88 -1.82 10.45 -7.54
CA ILE A 88 -2.78 10.94 -8.56
C ILE A 88 -2.48 10.30 -9.93
N ARG A 89 -1.22 10.31 -10.37
CA ARG A 89 -0.81 9.73 -11.66
C ARG A 89 -1.14 8.24 -11.75
N LEU A 90 -0.86 7.46 -10.71
CA LEU A 90 -1.13 6.03 -10.67
C LEU A 90 -2.64 5.74 -10.68
N ILE A 91 -3.44 6.51 -9.94
CA ILE A 91 -4.90 6.40 -9.93
C ILE A 91 -5.47 6.65 -11.33
N LEU A 92 -5.06 7.74 -11.97
CA LEU A 92 -5.52 8.08 -13.32
C LEU A 92 -5.06 7.07 -14.37
N LYS A 93 -3.81 6.58 -14.26
CA LYS A 93 -3.29 5.51 -15.13
C LYS A 93 -4.12 4.24 -15.01
N LYS A 94 -4.50 3.83 -13.79
CA LYS A 94 -5.38 2.67 -13.55
C LYS A 94 -6.75 2.88 -14.22
N ALA A 95 -7.26 4.12 -14.23
CA ALA A 95 -8.50 4.51 -14.89
C ALA A 95 -8.37 4.79 -16.39
N LYS A 96 -7.19 4.60 -17.00
CA LYS A 96 -6.88 4.92 -18.40
C LYS A 96 -7.07 6.41 -18.76
N LEU A 97 -7.03 7.31 -17.78
CA LEU A 97 -7.06 8.76 -17.98
C LEU A 97 -5.62 9.28 -18.11
N ASN A 98 -5.31 9.90 -19.25
CA ASN A 98 -4.01 10.51 -19.48
C ASN A 98 -4.18 12.03 -19.50
N LEU A 99 -3.81 12.70 -18.40
CA LEU A 99 -3.87 14.17 -18.32
C LEU A 99 -2.65 14.89 -18.95
N GLY A 100 -1.78 14.15 -19.64
CA GLY A 100 -0.65 14.67 -20.44
C GLY A 100 0.40 15.43 -19.64
#